data_AF-A0A0P6Y7R9-F1
#
_entry.id   AF-A0A0P6Y7R9-F1
#
_cell.length_a   1.000
_cell.length_b   1.000
_cell.length_c   1.000
_cell.angle_alpha   90.00
_cell.angle_beta   90.00
_cell.angle_gamma   90.00
#
_symmetry.space_group_name_H-M   'P 1'
#
loop_
_entity.id
_entity.type
_entity.pdbx_description
1 polymer ?
#
loop_
_entity_poly.entity_id
_entity_poly.type
_entity_poly.pdbx_seq_one_letter_code
_entity_poly.pdbx_strand_id
1 'polypeptide(L)'
;MSLHPQAVHFPIALLLVSSILTLWNERRPHHELAITARWCLKIGWWSSLLAAITGILAVALAFDQIRQQLTWINSHAVVSLSLVAVYWRLVLGKPLPAEAQKRRHLVGIGLIVLAGWLGGQLSERI
;
A
#
# COMPACT_ATOMS: atom_id res chain seq x y z
N MET A 1 -9.71 -1.21 -21.64
CA MET A 1 -9.10 -1.89 -20.48
C MET A 1 -8.39 -0.85 -19.63
N SER A 2 -8.99 -0.47 -18.51
CA SER A 2 -8.38 0.46 -17.56
C SER A 2 -7.19 -0.22 -16.89
N LEU A 3 -5.98 0.29 -17.11
CA LEU A 3 -4.74 -0.19 -16.45
C LEU A 3 -4.79 -0.04 -14.91
N HIS A 4 -5.72 0.77 -14.42
CA HIS A 4 -5.82 1.22 -13.04
C HIS A 4 -6.02 0.08 -12.03
N PRO A 5 -6.97 -0.87 -12.16
CA PRO A 5 -7.16 -1.89 -11.14
C PRO A 5 -5.94 -2.81 -11.00
N GLN A 6 -5.34 -3.26 -12.10
CA GLN A 6 -4.19 -4.16 -12.06
C GLN A 6 -2.95 -3.49 -11.43
N ALA A 7 -2.77 -2.19 -11.66
CA ALA A 7 -1.68 -1.41 -11.08
C ALA A 7 -1.81 -1.21 -9.55
N VAL A 8 -3.01 -1.32 -8.97
CA VAL A 8 -3.23 -1.08 -7.53
C VAL A 8 -3.13 -2.37 -6.69
N HIS A 9 -3.52 -3.52 -7.24
CA HIS A 9 -3.52 -4.78 -6.48
C HIS A 9 -2.10 -5.32 -6.22
N PHE A 10 -1.20 -5.14 -7.19
CA PHE A 10 0.16 -5.67 -7.10
C PHE A 10 1.01 -5.01 -5.98
N PRO A 11 1.03 -3.67 -5.83
CA PRO A 11 1.72 -3.02 -4.71
C PRO A 11 1.17 -3.44 -3.34
N ILE A 12 -0.15 -3.50 -3.19
CA ILE A 12 -0.82 -3.82 -1.93
C ILE A 12 -0.48 -5.25 -1.50
N ALA A 13 -0.53 -6.21 -2.43
CA ALA A 13 -0.17 -7.59 -2.15
C ALA A 13 1.28 -7.73 -1.69
N LEU A 14 2.22 -7.03 -2.35
CA LEU A 14 3.63 -7.05 -1.96
C LEU A 14 3.88 -6.45 -0.57
N LEU A 15 3.22 -5.34 -0.23
CA LEU A 15 3.32 -4.75 1.10
C LEU A 15 2.71 -5.65 2.17
N LEU A 16 1.62 -6.36 1.86
CA LEU A 16 1.00 -7.32 2.76
C LEU A 16 1.91 -8.53 2.99
N VAL A 17 2.42 -9.13 1.92
CA VAL A 17 3.37 -10.25 1.97
C VAL A 17 4.61 -9.86 2.76
N SER A 18 5.19 -8.68 2.49
CA SER A 18 6.31 -8.15 3.26
C SER A 18 6.01 -8.11 4.76
N SER A 19 4.84 -7.60 5.14
CA SER A 19 4.43 -7.49 6.54
C SER A 19 4.24 -8.84 7.21
N ILE A 20 3.60 -9.78 6.53
CA ILE A 20 3.42 -11.15 7.03
C ILE A 20 4.77 -11.82 7.21
N LEU A 21 5.66 -11.73 6.22
CA LEU A 21 6.99 -12.33 6.28
C LEU A 21 7.86 -11.70 7.36
N THR A 22 7.82 -10.38 7.54
CA THR A 22 8.55 -9.70 8.63
C THR A 22 8.04 -10.16 10.00
N LEU A 23 6.73 -10.18 10.22
CA LEU A 23 6.14 -10.62 11.49
C LEU A 23 6.35 -12.12 11.75
N TRP A 24 6.36 -12.96 10.72
CA TRP A 24 6.72 -14.37 10.85
C TRP A 24 8.20 -14.49 11.26
N ASN A 25 9.09 -13.78 10.57
CA ASN A 25 10.53 -13.85 10.79
C ASN A 25 10.93 -13.46 12.23
N GLU A 26 10.10 -12.70 12.96
CA GLU A 26 10.29 -12.46 14.41
C GLU A 26 10.15 -13.73 15.26
N ARG A 27 9.27 -14.66 14.87
CA ARG A 27 9.05 -15.92 15.60
C ARG A 27 10.07 -17.00 15.24
N ARG A 28 10.48 -17.03 13.97
CA ARG A 28 11.46 -18.00 13.43
C ARG A 28 12.38 -17.27 12.45
N PRO A 29 13.55 -16.80 12.91
CA PRO A 29 14.44 -16.02 12.07
C PRO A 29 15.07 -16.89 10.98
N HIS A 30 14.74 -16.58 9.73
CA HIS A 30 15.32 -17.16 8.53
C HIS A 30 15.88 -16.05 7.66
N HIS A 31 17.17 -16.14 7.31
CA HIS A 31 17.84 -15.11 6.52
C HIS A 31 17.15 -14.84 5.17
N GLU A 32 16.69 -15.91 4.52
CA GLU A 32 15.99 -15.85 3.24
C GLU A 32 14.63 -15.13 3.35
N LEU A 33 13.84 -15.43 4.39
CA LEU A 33 12.57 -14.74 4.63
C LEU A 33 12.77 -13.24 4.86
N ALA A 34 13.82 -12.86 5.59
CA ALA A 34 14.16 -11.46 5.80
C ALA A 34 14.57 -10.75 4.49
N ILE A 35 15.30 -11.42 3.60
CA ILE A 35 15.63 -10.88 2.27
C ILE A 35 14.36 -10.68 1.44
N THR A 36 13.52 -11.71 1.35
CA THR A 36 12.28 -11.68 0.58
C THR A 36 11.34 -10.58 1.09
N ALA A 37 11.15 -10.50 2.41
CA ALA A 37 10.32 -9.46 3.03
C ALA A 37 10.80 -8.04 2.66
N ARG A 38 12.13 -7.81 2.65
CA ARG A 38 12.73 -6.52 2.26
C ARG A 38 12.53 -6.20 0.77
N TRP A 39 12.66 -7.17 -0.11
CA TRP A 39 12.42 -6.96 -1.54
C TRP A 39 10.94 -6.70 -1.84
N CYS A 40 10.03 -7.47 -1.25
CA CYS A 40 8.60 -7.22 -1.33
C CYS A 40 8.25 -5.81 -0.80
N LEU A 41 8.86 -5.38 0.31
CA LEU A 41 8.67 -4.03 0.83
C LEU A 41 9.08 -2.96 -0.18
N LYS A 42 10.30 -3.06 -0.72
CA LYS A 42 10.85 -2.06 -1.65
C LYS A 42 10.05 -1.99 -2.94
N ILE A 43 9.80 -3.13 -3.56
CA ILE A 43 9.06 -3.21 -4.84
C ILE A 43 7.61 -2.76 -4.61
N GLY A 44 6.96 -3.25 -3.55
CA GLY A 44 5.61 -2.85 -3.18
C GLY A 44 5.49 -1.34 -2.93
N TRP A 45 6.45 -0.73 -2.25
CA TRP A 45 6.43 0.70 -1.98
C TRP A 45 6.64 1.55 -3.24
N TRP A 46 7.63 1.22 -4.07
CA TRP A 46 7.88 1.96 -5.31
C TRP A 46 6.73 1.84 -6.31
N SER A 47 6.16 0.64 -6.45
CA SER A 47 4.97 0.43 -7.27
C SER A 47 3.73 1.13 -6.70
N SER A 48 3.62 1.29 -5.38
CA SER A 48 2.54 2.09 -4.76
C SER A 48 2.64 3.57 -5.12
N LEU A 49 3.85 4.12 -5.19
CA LEU A 49 4.05 5.49 -5.68
C LEU A 49 3.61 5.65 -7.13
N LEU A 50 3.97 4.68 -7.98
CA LEU A 50 3.55 4.69 -9.38
C LEU A 50 2.02 4.61 -9.50
N ALA A 51 1.38 3.75 -8.71
CA ALA A 51 -0.08 3.64 -8.66
C ALA A 51 -0.76 4.94 -8.17
N ALA A 52 -0.15 5.64 -7.21
CA ALA A 52 -0.67 6.94 -6.76
C ALA A 52 -0.60 8.00 -7.88
N ILE A 53 0.50 8.04 -8.64
CA ILE A 53 0.66 8.96 -9.78
C ILE A 53 -0.39 8.66 -10.85
N THR A 54 -0.59 7.39 -11.21
CA THR A 54 -1.60 7.02 -12.23
C THR A 54 -3.01 7.33 -11.76
N GLY A 55 -3.32 7.15 -10.47
CA GLY A 55 -4.61 7.54 -9.89
C GLY A 55 -4.86 9.05 -9.92
N ILE A 56 -3.86 9.86 -9.60
CA ILE A 56 -3.94 11.33 -9.68
C ILE A 56 -4.20 11.78 -11.12
N LEU A 57 -3.48 11.21 -12.09
CA LEU A 57 -3.68 11.52 -13.50
C LEU A 57 -5.08 11.12 -13.97
N ALA A 58 -5.59 9.96 -13.56
CA ALA A 58 -6.94 9.53 -13.89
C ALA A 58 -7.99 10.52 -13.37
N VAL A 59 -7.83 11.01 -12.14
CA VAL A 59 -8.73 12.01 -11.55
C VAL A 59 -8.66 13.34 -12.32
N ALA A 60 -7.46 13.79 -12.66
CA ALA A 60 -7.26 15.05 -13.38
C ALA A 60 -7.89 15.03 -14.79
N LEU A 61 -7.84 13.88 -15.47
CA LEU A 61 -8.38 13.72 -16.83
C LEU A 61 -9.89 13.51 -16.87
N ALA A 62 -10.50 13.02 -15.79
CA ALA A 62 -11.92 12.65 -15.74
C ALA A 62 -12.74 13.45 -14.72
N PHE A 63 -12.22 14.60 -14.24
CA PHE A 63 -12.74 15.32 -13.07
C PHE A 63 -14.25 15.53 -13.05
N ASP A 64 -14.83 16.00 -14.16
CA ASP A 64 -16.27 16.27 -14.26
C ASP A 64 -17.13 15.01 -14.11
N GLN A 65 -16.63 13.87 -14.58
CA GLN A 65 -17.33 12.57 -14.57
C GLN A 65 -17.34 11.95 -13.16
N ILE A 66 -16.27 12.17 -12.39
CA ILE A 66 -16.08 11.57 -11.06
C ILE A 66 -16.41 12.52 -9.91
N ARG A 67 -16.87 13.74 -10.20
CA ARG A 67 -17.09 14.80 -9.20
C ARG A 67 -17.97 14.34 -8.02
N GLN A 68 -19.00 13.54 -8.28
CA GLN A 68 -19.90 13.02 -7.25
C GLN A 68 -19.24 11.97 -6.34
N GLN A 69 -18.14 11.36 -6.79
CA GLN A 69 -17.40 10.33 -6.06
C GLN A 69 -16.14 10.85 -5.37
N LEU A 70 -15.88 12.17 -5.41
CA LEU A 70 -14.65 12.77 -4.88
C LEU A 70 -14.38 12.41 -3.40
N THR A 71 -15.42 12.29 -2.58
CA THR A 71 -15.25 11.87 -1.18
C THR A 71 -14.65 10.48 -1.07
N TRP A 72 -15.13 9.52 -1.87
CA TRP A 72 -14.61 8.14 -1.90
C TRP A 72 -13.20 8.08 -2.48
N ILE A 73 -12.97 8.82 -3.57
CA ILE A 73 -11.66 8.93 -4.22
C ILE A 73 -10.62 9.51 -3.26
N ASN A 74 -10.95 10.63 -2.60
CA ASN A 74 -10.06 11.27 -1.65
C ASN A 74 -9.82 10.38 -0.42
N SER A 75 -10.84 9.69 0.07
CA SER A 75 -10.69 8.74 1.20
C SER A 75 -9.73 7.61 0.83
N HIS A 76 -9.93 6.99 -0.34
CA HIS A 76 -9.04 5.94 -0.83
C HIS A 76 -7.60 6.46 -1.05
N ALA A 77 -7.44 7.66 -1.62
CA ALA A 77 -6.15 8.29 -1.83
C ALA A 77 -5.43 8.60 -0.52
N VAL A 78 -6.13 9.17 0.48
CA VAL A 78 -5.55 9.50 1.80
C VAL A 78 -5.06 8.24 2.51
N VAL A 79 -5.85 7.16 2.51
CA VAL A 79 -5.45 5.89 3.13
C VAL A 79 -4.24 5.28 2.39
N SER A 80 -4.24 5.33 1.06
CA SER A 80 -3.15 4.81 0.23
C SER A 80 -1.85 5.60 0.42
N LEU A 81 -1.92 6.93 0.50
CA LEU A 81 -0.76 7.78 0.79
C LEU A 81 -0.27 7.59 2.23
N SER A 82 -1.19 7.37 3.17
CA SER A 82 -0.82 7.02 4.55
C SER A 82 -0.05 5.70 4.60
N LEU A 83 -0.43 4.70 3.80
CA LEU A 83 0.30 3.44 3.69
C LEU A 83 1.74 3.65 3.20
N VAL A 84 1.93 4.47 2.16
CA VAL A 84 3.26 4.88 1.67
C VAL A 84 4.05 5.57 2.80
N ALA A 85 3.41 6.47 3.53
CA ALA A 85 4.01 7.21 4.64
C ALA A 85 4.29 6.34 5.88
N VAL A 86 3.64 5.19 6.08
CA VAL A 86 4.00 4.25 7.16
C VAL A 86 5.31 3.54 6.83
N TYR A 87 5.51 3.16 5.57
CA TYR A 87 6.63 2.31 5.15
C TYR A 87 7.89 3.06 4.70
N TRP A 88 7.83 4.37 4.45
CA TRP A 88 8.96 5.12 3.85
C TRP A 88 10.31 4.91 4.56
N ARG A 89 10.36 5.00 5.90
CA ARG A 89 11.61 4.80 6.65
C ARG A 89 12.15 3.38 6.53
N LEU A 90 11.26 2.39 6.53
CA LEU A 90 11.64 0.98 6.46
C LEU A 90 12.22 0.65 5.08
N VAL A 91 11.65 1.23 4.01
CA VAL A 91 12.15 1.12 2.64
C VAL A 91 13.54 1.74 2.49
N LEU A 92 13.77 2.89 3.14
CA LEU A 92 15.08 3.56 3.19
C LEU A 92 16.11 2.83 4.08
N GLY A 93 15.77 1.67 4.65
CA GLY A 93 16.66 0.90 5.51
C GLY A 93 16.94 1.59 6.86
N LYS A 94 16.14 2.59 7.26
CA LYS A 94 16.32 3.26 8.54
C LYS A 94 15.81 2.34 9.66
N PRO A 95 16.68 1.89 10.58
CA PRO A 95 16.28 0.95 11.62
C PRO A 95 15.25 1.57 12.56
N LEU A 96 14.44 0.70 13.16
CA LEU A 96 13.51 1.01 14.23
C LEU A 96 13.72 0.00 15.36
N PRO A 97 13.37 0.37 16.60
CA PRO A 97 13.20 -0.63 17.66
C PRO A 97 12.21 -1.71 17.22
N ALA A 98 12.45 -2.97 17.62
CA ALA A 98 11.66 -4.12 17.19
C ALA A 98 10.15 -3.91 17.41
N GLU A 99 9.75 -3.43 18.59
CA GLU A 99 8.34 -3.17 18.89
C GLU A 99 7.72 -2.07 18.01
N ALA A 100 8.49 -1.04 17.67
CA ALA A 100 8.05 0.01 16.77
C ALA A 100 7.94 -0.48 15.31
N GLN A 101 8.82 -1.39 14.89
CA GLN A 101 8.75 -2.04 13.58
C GLN A 101 7.51 -2.94 13.48
N LYS A 102 7.29 -3.80 14.47
CA LYS A 102 6.10 -4.65 14.58
C LYS A 102 4.82 -3.83 14.53
N ARG A 103 4.72 -2.77 15.35
CA ARG A 103 3.57 -1.86 15.34
C ARG A 103 3.34 -1.24 13.97
N ARG A 104 4.38 -0.83 13.25
CA ARG A 104 4.24 -0.29 11.88
C ARG A 104 3.68 -1.31 10.91
N HIS A 105 4.14 -2.56 10.94
CA HIS A 105 3.60 -3.60 10.08
C HIS A 105 2.13 -3.90 10.41
N LEU A 106 1.74 -3.92 11.69
CA LEU A 106 0.34 -4.09 12.09
C LEU A 106 -0.54 -2.93 11.61
N VAL A 107 -0.10 -1.68 11.79
CA VAL A 107 -0.80 -0.49 11.27
C VAL A 107 -0.88 -0.55 9.74
N GLY A 108 0.21 -0.93 9.07
CA GLY A 108 0.23 -1.05 7.62
C GLY A 108 -0.72 -2.13 7.10
N ILE A 109 -0.84 -3.28 7.78
CA ILE A 109 -1.85 -4.29 7.46
C ILE A 109 -3.26 -3.72 7.59
N GLY A 110 -3.56 -3.00 8.68
CA GLY A 110 -4.86 -2.35 8.86
C GLY A 110 -5.18 -1.35 7.73
N LEU A 111 -4.19 -0.53 7.35
CA LEU A 111 -4.32 0.40 6.23
C LEU A 111 -4.48 -0.30 4.88
N ILE A 112 -3.82 -1.44 4.66
CA ILE A 112 -3.98 -2.27 3.46
C ILE A 112 -5.41 -2.78 3.33
N VAL A 113 -5.97 -3.34 4.42
CA VAL A 113 -7.36 -3.83 4.44
C VAL A 113 -8.33 -2.68 4.16
N LEU A 114 -8.13 -1.54 4.82
CA LEU A 114 -8.97 -0.36 4.62
C LEU A 114 -8.87 0.19 3.19
N ALA A 115 -7.65 0.28 2.62
CA ALA A 115 -7.43 0.72 1.26
C ALA A 115 -8.11 -0.21 0.25
N GLY A 116 -7.99 -1.52 0.44
CA GLY A 116 -8.65 -2.53 -0.40
C GLY A 116 -10.18 -2.42 -0.34
N TRP A 117 -10.74 -2.27 0.87
CA TRP A 117 -12.19 -2.08 1.04
C TRP A 117 -12.70 -0.80 0.38
N LEU A 118 -12.01 0.33 0.58
CA LEU A 118 -12.34 1.61 -0.08
C LEU A 118 -12.22 1.51 -1.60
N GLY A 119 -11.21 0.79 -2.11
CA GLY A 119 -11.03 0.55 -3.53
C GLY A 119 -12.17 -0.28 -4.14
N GLY A 120 -12.63 -1.32 -3.43
CA GLY A 120 -13.80 -2.10 -3.83
C GLY A 120 -15.07 -1.26 -3.88
N GLN A 121 -15.34 -0.47 -2.83
CA GLN A 121 -16.46 0.46 -2.78
C GLN A 121 -16.42 1.51 -3.90
N LEU A 122 -15.23 1.97 -4.26
CA LEU A 122 -15.06 2.91 -5.36
C LEU A 122 -15.38 2.24 -6.71
N SER A 123 -14.94 1.00 -6.93
CA SER A 123 -15.21 0.27 -8.19
C SER A 123 -16.68 -0.07 -8.42
N GLU A 124 -17.50 -0.16 -7.36
CA GLU A 124 -18.94 -0.38 -7.48
C GLU A 124 -19.71 0.90 -7.83
N ARG A 125 -19.08 2.08 -7.73
CA ARG A 125 -19.73 3.40 -7.81
C ARG A 125 -19.34 4.22 -9.03
N ILE A 126 -18.34 3.78 -9.80
CA ILE A 126 -17.89 4.40 -11.05
C ILE A 126 -18.17 3.43 -12.19
#